data_AF-A0A538Q0F6-F1
#
_entry.id   AF-A0A538Q0F6-F1
#
_cell.length_a   1.000
_cell.length_b   1.000
_cell.length_c   1.000
_cell.angle_alpha   90.00
_cell.angle_beta   90.00
_cell.angle_gamma   90.00
#
_symmetry.space_group_name_H-M   'P 1'
#
loop_
_entity.id
_entity.type
_entity.pdbx_description
1 polymer ?
#
loop_
_entity_poly.entity_id
_entity_poly.type
_entity_poly.pdbx_seq_one_letter_code
_entity_poly.pdbx_strand_id
1 'polypeptide(L)'
;MDRSHDVRDPQLRSGVDGADRPPGRRAQDQVLGRRDSSIGILSIDYNDKNRDNLRALYLQAKDQRVGYLPDSSAVAYDKANVRDGHYPLWGYVHFFTPLQGDGNPAPQASAVVLKFRVERIDQSLVDDIIAASLVPQCAMKVARTTEMGDFMTRSGFSCGCYFEAKTHGAGLANCKTCNSAADCTDSTHPACNYGYCETR
;
A
#
# COMPACT_ATOMS: atom_id res chain seq x y z
N MET A 1 62.99 25.28 -7.27
CA MET A 1 63.00 24.71 -5.92
C MET A 1 62.93 25.88 -4.96
N ASP A 2 61.83 26.61 -4.98
CA ASP A 2 60.52 26.37 -4.36
C ASP A 2 60.42 27.19 -3.05
N ARG A 3 59.46 28.11 -3.08
CA ARG A 3 59.14 29.10 -2.05
C ARG A 3 58.01 28.53 -1.20
N SER A 4 57.97 28.87 0.08
CA SER A 4 56.80 29.38 0.85
C SER A 4 57.17 29.33 2.34
N HIS A 5 57.37 30.43 3.10
CA HIS A 5 56.41 31.44 3.58
C HIS A 5 55.14 30.81 4.18
N ASP A 6 54.57 31.18 5.34
CA ASP A 6 54.77 32.24 6.35
C ASP A 6 53.86 31.80 7.53
N VAL A 7 54.33 31.66 8.77
CA VAL A 7 54.12 32.60 9.89
C VAL A 7 52.67 32.70 10.42
N ARG A 8 52.42 32.28 11.67
CA ARG A 8 52.10 33.09 12.89
C ARG A 8 51.30 32.28 13.93
N ASP A 9 51.83 32.26 15.16
CA ASP A 9 51.25 31.81 16.44
C ASP A 9 50.06 32.72 16.87
N PRO A 10 49.09 32.26 17.69
CA PRO A 10 49.16 32.66 19.11
C PRO A 10 48.55 31.69 20.15
N GLN A 11 49.34 31.44 21.21
CA GLN A 11 49.06 31.70 22.64
C GLN A 11 47.66 31.42 23.26
N LEU A 12 47.69 30.53 24.27
CA LEU A 12 47.05 30.56 25.60
C LEU A 12 45.58 31.01 25.75
N ARG A 13 44.73 30.04 26.14
CA ARG A 13 43.43 30.26 26.78
C ARG A 13 43.57 30.45 28.29
N SER A 14 43.11 31.57 28.81
CA SER A 14 42.73 31.77 30.21
C SER A 14 41.23 32.09 30.29
N GLY A 15 40.52 31.49 31.24
CA GLY A 15 39.21 31.99 31.72
C GLY A 15 39.37 33.42 32.27
N VAL A 16 38.33 34.17 32.59
CA VAL A 16 37.01 33.89 33.17
C VAL A 16 36.16 35.14 32.87
N ASP A 17 34.87 35.01 32.57
CA ASP A 17 33.80 36.01 32.77
C ASP A 17 32.51 35.31 32.30
N GLY A 18 31.43 35.20 33.07
CA GLY A 18 30.77 36.21 33.87
C GLY A 18 29.29 36.07 33.51
N ALA A 19 28.48 35.68 34.47
CA ALA A 19 27.08 35.33 34.30
C ALA A 19 26.23 36.52 33.87
N ASP A 20 25.51 36.41 32.74
CA ASP A 20 24.15 36.93 32.59
C ASP A 20 23.51 36.44 31.28
N ARG A 21 22.83 35.29 31.33
CA ARG A 21 21.93 34.87 30.24
C ARG A 21 20.66 34.30 30.86
N PRO A 22 19.48 34.91 30.65
CA PRO A 22 18.26 34.51 31.34
C PRO A 22 17.90 33.04 31.00
N PRO A 23 17.61 32.20 32.01
CA PRO A 23 17.27 30.79 31.80
C PRO A 23 15.79 30.70 31.41
N GLY A 24 15.49 30.87 30.13
CA GLY A 24 14.09 30.86 29.68
C GLY A 24 13.83 30.34 28.27
N ARG A 25 14.87 30.03 27.47
CA ARG A 25 14.69 29.56 26.08
C ARG A 25 15.57 28.36 25.72
N ARG A 26 15.68 27.37 26.62
CA ARG A 26 16.17 26.02 26.26
C ARG A 26 15.14 24.92 26.45
N ALA A 27 14.05 25.18 27.16
CA ALA A 27 13.00 24.18 27.39
C ALA A 27 11.94 24.10 26.27
N GLN A 28 11.87 25.09 25.37
CA GLN A 28 10.93 25.06 24.24
C GLN A 28 11.55 24.49 22.95
N ASP A 29 12.88 24.52 22.81
CA ASP A 29 13.57 23.91 21.66
C ASP A 29 13.81 22.40 21.83
N GLN A 30 13.60 21.85 23.04
CA GLN A 30 13.82 20.42 23.32
C GLN A 30 12.55 19.56 23.16
N VAL A 31 11.37 20.18 22.98
CA VAL A 31 10.10 19.48 22.68
C VAL A 31 9.83 19.38 21.17
N LEU A 32 10.71 19.95 20.33
CA LEU A 32 10.70 19.77 18.86
C LEU A 32 11.99 19.07 18.36
N GLY A 33 12.67 18.34 19.24
CA GLY A 33 14.03 17.82 19.06
C GLY A 33 14.16 16.47 18.34
N ARG A 34 13.41 16.25 17.27
CA ARG A 34 13.79 15.52 16.03
C ARG A 34 12.58 15.53 15.10
N ARG A 35 12.49 16.55 14.26
CA ARG A 35 11.53 16.57 13.17
C ARG A 35 12.05 15.69 12.03
N ASP A 36 11.82 14.38 12.14
CA ASP A 36 11.63 13.50 10.97
C ASP A 36 10.26 13.86 10.34
N SER A 37 10.07 15.13 9.97
CA SER A 37 8.74 15.78 9.89
C SER A 37 8.24 16.02 8.47
N SER A 38 8.51 15.12 7.55
CA SER A 38 7.86 15.15 6.25
C SER A 38 6.57 14.33 6.34
N ILE A 39 5.48 14.90 5.82
CA ILE A 39 4.27 14.17 5.48
C ILE A 39 4.23 14.11 3.96
N GLY A 40 3.98 12.93 3.42
CA GLY A 40 3.90 12.71 1.98
C GLY A 40 2.95 11.58 1.65
N ILE A 41 2.51 11.56 0.39
CA ILE A 41 1.78 10.44 -0.18
C ILE A 41 2.81 9.50 -0.78
N LEU A 42 2.77 8.23 -0.38
CA LEU A 42 3.64 7.18 -0.88
C LEU A 42 2.78 6.03 -1.39
N SER A 43 3.31 5.27 -2.35
CA SER A 43 2.68 4.04 -2.80
C SER A 43 2.74 2.96 -1.71
N ILE A 44 1.73 2.10 -1.68
CA ILE A 44 1.57 1.10 -0.60
C ILE A 44 2.69 0.06 -0.60
N ASP A 45 3.23 -0.28 -1.77
CA ASP A 45 4.36 -1.21 -1.93
C ASP A 45 5.65 -0.67 -1.31
N TYR A 46 5.86 0.65 -1.37
CA TYR A 46 6.97 1.29 -0.70
C TYR A 46 6.75 1.32 0.82
N ASN A 47 5.53 1.66 1.27
CA ASN A 47 5.19 1.64 2.68
C ASN A 47 5.36 0.24 3.31
N ASP A 48 4.87 -0.80 2.64
CA ASP A 48 4.91 -2.19 3.13
C ASP A 48 6.33 -2.70 3.32
N LYS A 49 7.28 -2.30 2.46
CA LYS A 49 8.70 -2.63 2.56
C LYS A 49 9.46 -1.82 3.60
N ASN A 50 8.90 -0.71 4.08
CA ASN A 50 9.60 0.28 4.91
C ASN A 50 8.82 0.62 6.20
N ARG A 51 7.93 -0.26 6.69
CA ARG A 51 7.09 0.00 7.87
C ARG A 51 7.87 0.28 9.15
N ASP A 52 9.10 -0.18 9.26
CA ASP A 52 9.98 0.12 10.39
C ASP A 52 10.46 1.59 10.40
N ASN A 53 10.49 2.23 9.23
CA ASN A 53 10.99 3.59 9.02
C ASN A 53 9.88 4.59 8.68
N LEU A 54 8.67 4.12 8.36
CA LEU A 54 7.54 4.94 7.95
C LEU A 54 6.36 4.74 8.91
N ARG A 55 5.58 5.80 9.10
CA ARG A 55 4.33 5.75 9.87
C ARG A 55 3.17 6.05 8.94
N ALA A 56 2.39 5.02 8.61
CA ALA A 56 1.13 5.21 7.93
C ALA A 56 0.17 6.02 8.81
N LEU A 57 -0.46 7.03 8.22
CA LEU A 57 -1.45 7.86 8.92
C LEU A 57 -2.85 7.27 8.73
N TYR A 58 -3.67 7.37 9.76
CA TYR A 58 -5.10 7.09 9.66
C TYR A 58 -5.76 8.16 8.79
N LEU A 59 -6.58 7.73 7.85
CA LEU A 59 -7.36 8.63 7.01
C LEU A 59 -8.83 8.55 7.41
N GLN A 60 -9.42 9.70 7.71
CA GLN A 60 -10.85 9.84 7.94
C GLN A 60 -11.46 10.56 6.76
N ALA A 61 -12.24 9.84 5.96
CA ALA A 61 -13.00 10.42 4.87
C ALA A 61 -14.17 11.26 5.40
N LYS A 62 -14.78 12.05 4.50
CA LYS A 62 -16.05 12.70 4.80
C LYS A 62 -17.08 11.66 5.23
N ASP A 63 -17.89 12.01 6.23
CA ASP A 63 -18.97 11.18 6.79
C ASP A 63 -18.52 9.91 7.54
N GLN A 64 -17.20 9.66 7.65
CA GLN A 64 -16.67 8.64 8.56
C GLN A 64 -16.55 9.17 9.99
N ARG A 65 -16.84 8.31 10.97
CA ARG A 65 -16.75 8.66 12.41
C ARG A 65 -15.34 8.54 12.99
N VAL A 66 -14.49 7.75 12.34
CA VAL A 66 -13.12 7.46 12.76
C VAL A 66 -12.22 7.37 11.52
N GLY A 67 -10.91 7.50 11.71
CA GLY A 67 -9.94 7.26 10.65
C GLY A 67 -9.55 5.78 10.54
N TYR A 68 -9.17 5.37 9.34
CA TYR A 68 -8.77 4.00 9.02
C TYR A 68 -7.34 3.97 8.46
N LEU A 69 -6.59 2.91 8.78
CA LEU A 69 -5.37 2.54 8.03
C LEU A 69 -5.77 1.82 6.74
N PRO A 70 -4.88 1.65 5.75
CA PRO A 70 -5.17 0.82 4.58
C PRO A 70 -5.48 -0.64 4.92
N ASP A 71 -4.76 -1.19 5.90
CA ASP A 71 -4.90 -2.56 6.42
C ASP A 71 -5.76 -2.60 7.69
N SER A 72 -6.18 -3.79 8.12
CA SER A 72 -6.96 -3.98 9.36
C SER A 72 -6.22 -3.53 10.63
N SER A 73 -4.89 -3.51 10.60
CA SER A 73 -4.03 -3.03 11.68
C SER A 73 -2.67 -2.54 11.15
N ALA A 74 -1.90 -1.85 11.99
CA ALA A 74 -0.58 -1.33 11.62
C ALA A 74 0.45 -2.40 11.21
N VAL A 75 0.24 -3.66 11.61
CA VAL A 75 1.13 -4.80 11.35
C VAL A 75 0.56 -5.79 10.34
N ALA A 76 -0.67 -5.58 9.87
CA ALA A 76 -1.29 -6.41 8.85
C ALA A 76 -0.95 -5.94 7.43
N TYR A 77 -1.09 -6.85 6.46
CA TYR A 77 -0.84 -6.62 5.03
C TYR A 77 -2.07 -6.93 4.16
N ASP A 78 -3.25 -7.00 4.79
CA ASP A 78 -4.50 -7.50 4.21
C ASP A 78 -5.31 -6.48 3.41
N LYS A 79 -4.92 -5.20 3.46
CA LYS A 79 -5.61 -4.10 2.79
C LYS A 79 -7.12 -4.11 3.06
N ALA A 80 -7.55 -4.56 4.24
CA ALA A 80 -8.97 -4.81 4.54
C ALA A 80 -9.82 -3.55 4.32
N ASN A 81 -9.35 -2.40 4.79
CA ASN A 81 -10.06 -1.13 4.68
C ASN A 81 -10.01 -0.54 3.26
N VAL A 82 -9.00 -0.88 2.46
CA VAL A 82 -8.99 -0.55 1.02
C VAL A 82 -10.04 -1.38 0.30
N ARG A 83 -10.09 -2.68 0.58
CA ARG A 83 -10.94 -3.65 -0.09
C ARG A 83 -12.43 -3.43 0.14
N ASP A 84 -12.80 -2.98 1.32
CA ASP A 84 -14.20 -2.74 1.69
C ASP A 84 -14.65 -1.27 1.58
N GLY A 85 -13.73 -0.36 1.22
CA GLY A 85 -14.03 1.03 0.94
C GLY A 85 -13.89 2.00 2.12
N HIS A 86 -13.43 1.55 3.29
CA HIS A 86 -13.16 2.47 4.41
C HIS A 86 -11.95 3.38 4.19
N TYR A 87 -10.96 2.96 3.40
CA TYR A 87 -9.79 3.78 3.08
C TYR A 87 -9.92 4.33 1.65
N PRO A 88 -10.25 5.61 1.43
CA PRO A 88 -10.61 6.07 0.09
C PRO A 88 -9.45 6.42 -0.84
N LEU A 89 -8.20 6.42 -0.38
CA LEU A 89 -7.03 6.75 -1.22
C LEU A 89 -6.49 5.50 -1.93
N TRP A 90 -7.21 5.05 -2.95
CA TRP A 90 -6.78 4.02 -3.90
C TRP A 90 -7.36 4.27 -5.29
N GLY A 91 -6.71 3.73 -6.32
CA GLY A 91 -7.17 3.77 -7.71
C GLY A 91 -6.69 2.54 -8.46
N TYR A 92 -7.15 2.39 -9.70
CA TYR A 92 -6.71 1.29 -10.55
C TYR A 92 -5.30 1.56 -11.10
N VAL A 93 -4.52 0.50 -11.25
CA VAL A 93 -3.28 0.55 -12.03
C VAL A 93 -3.66 0.44 -13.51
N HIS A 94 -3.22 1.42 -14.29
CA HIS A 94 -3.54 1.50 -15.71
C HIS A 94 -2.36 1.07 -16.57
N PHE A 95 -2.63 0.24 -17.57
CA PHE A 95 -1.67 -0.14 -18.60
C PHE A 95 -2.09 0.49 -19.93
N PHE A 96 -1.18 1.23 -20.56
CA PHE A 96 -1.40 1.86 -21.85
C PHE A 96 -0.42 1.31 -22.88
N THR A 97 -0.92 1.07 -24.09
CA THR A 97 -0.11 0.65 -25.24
C THR A 97 -0.67 1.31 -26.49
N PRO A 98 0.19 1.77 -27.42
CA PRO A 98 -0.28 2.19 -28.73
C PRO A 98 -0.94 1.01 -29.45
N LEU A 99 -1.95 1.32 -30.25
CA LEU A 99 -2.57 0.37 -31.18
C LEU A 99 -1.88 0.49 -32.54
N GLN A 100 -1.82 -0.63 -33.25
CA GLN A 100 -1.39 -0.69 -34.64
C GLN A 100 -2.56 -0.39 -35.58
N GLY A 101 -2.31 -0.37 -36.89
CA GLY A 101 -3.33 -0.06 -37.91
C GLY A 101 -4.51 -1.04 -37.96
N ASP A 102 -4.37 -2.22 -37.35
CA ASP A 102 -5.42 -3.23 -37.20
C ASP A 102 -6.25 -3.05 -35.90
N GLY A 103 -5.95 -2.04 -35.09
CA GLY A 103 -6.60 -1.78 -33.81
C GLY A 103 -6.10 -2.64 -32.64
N ASN A 104 -5.06 -3.45 -32.83
CA ASN A 104 -4.47 -4.29 -31.78
C ASN A 104 -3.14 -3.72 -31.26
N PRO A 105 -2.77 -3.95 -29.99
CA PRO A 105 -1.43 -3.64 -29.51
C PRO A 105 -0.35 -4.44 -30.26
N ALA A 106 0.88 -3.91 -30.29
CA ALA A 106 2.05 -4.66 -30.78
C ALA A 106 2.17 -6.03 -30.07
N PRO A 107 2.66 -7.09 -30.72
CA PRO A 107 2.70 -8.45 -30.15
C PRO A 107 3.35 -8.51 -28.75
N GLN A 108 4.43 -7.76 -28.54
CA GLN A 108 5.15 -7.71 -27.26
C GLN A 108 4.32 -7.03 -26.16
N ALA A 109 3.57 -5.98 -26.50
CA ALA A 109 2.68 -5.31 -25.55
C ALA A 109 1.46 -6.17 -25.23
N SER A 110 0.91 -6.86 -26.24
CA SER A 110 -0.21 -7.79 -26.09
C SER A 110 0.09 -8.91 -25.10
N ALA A 111 1.34 -9.38 -25.03
CA ALA A 111 1.78 -10.41 -24.08
C ALA A 111 1.62 -10.02 -22.60
N VAL A 112 1.44 -8.73 -22.30
CA VAL A 112 1.22 -8.20 -20.95
C VAL A 112 -0.17 -7.61 -20.81
N VAL A 113 -0.50 -6.60 -21.61
CA VAL A 113 -1.71 -5.78 -21.39
C VAL A 113 -2.99 -6.59 -21.50
N LEU A 114 -3.05 -7.55 -22.42
CA LEU A 114 -4.25 -8.37 -22.61
C LEU A 114 -4.49 -9.35 -21.45
N LYS A 115 -3.46 -9.72 -20.67
CA LYS A 115 -3.61 -10.58 -19.49
C LYS A 115 -4.43 -9.93 -18.39
N PHE A 116 -4.51 -8.60 -18.36
CA PHE A 116 -5.30 -7.85 -17.38
C PHE A 116 -6.70 -7.48 -17.88
N ARG A 117 -7.06 -7.86 -19.12
CA ARG A 117 -8.36 -7.55 -19.74
C ARG A 117 -9.43 -8.61 -19.48
N VAL A 118 -9.06 -9.74 -18.88
CA VAL A 118 -9.98 -10.85 -18.58
C VAL A 118 -10.53 -10.75 -17.17
N GLU A 119 -11.74 -11.27 -16.96
CA GLU A 119 -12.38 -11.28 -15.64
C GLU A 119 -11.61 -12.16 -14.63
N ARG A 120 -11.16 -13.33 -15.09
CA ARG A 120 -10.34 -14.26 -14.31
C ARG A 120 -8.92 -14.31 -14.89
N ILE A 121 -7.99 -13.60 -14.26
CA ILE A 121 -6.58 -13.65 -14.61
C ILE A 121 -5.90 -14.94 -14.13
N ASP A 122 -4.72 -15.27 -14.65
CA ASP A 122 -3.98 -16.44 -14.18
C ASP A 122 -3.65 -16.34 -12.69
N GLN A 123 -3.75 -17.46 -11.97
CA GLN A 123 -3.51 -17.48 -10.52
C GLN A 123 -2.08 -17.05 -10.16
N SER A 124 -1.08 -17.38 -10.98
CA SER A 124 0.29 -16.91 -10.78
C SER A 124 0.41 -15.38 -10.94
N LEU A 125 -0.39 -14.77 -11.82
CA LEU A 125 -0.43 -13.31 -11.95
C LEU A 125 -1.13 -12.67 -10.74
N VAL A 126 -2.15 -13.32 -10.16
CA VAL A 126 -2.73 -12.90 -8.87
C VAL A 126 -1.65 -12.91 -7.78
N ASP A 127 -0.85 -13.97 -7.72
CA ASP A 127 0.26 -14.08 -6.77
C ASP A 127 1.29 -12.95 -6.93
N ASP A 128 1.68 -12.63 -8.17
CA ASP A 128 2.61 -11.53 -8.45
C ASP A 128 2.03 -10.17 -8.03
N ILE A 129 0.74 -9.93 -8.24
CA ILE A 129 0.05 -8.70 -7.79
C ILE A 129 0.08 -8.59 -6.27
N ILE A 130 -0.26 -9.68 -5.56
CA ILE A 130 -0.26 -9.70 -4.09
C ILE A 130 1.16 -9.50 -3.54
N ALA A 131 2.15 -10.17 -4.13
CA ALA A 131 3.56 -10.02 -3.76
C ALA A 131 4.08 -8.59 -3.99
N ALA A 132 3.50 -7.86 -4.93
CA ALA A 132 3.77 -6.44 -5.17
C ALA A 132 3.02 -5.50 -4.20
N SER A 133 2.42 -6.01 -3.13
CA SER A 133 1.59 -5.27 -2.15
C SER A 133 0.30 -4.68 -2.75
N LEU A 134 -0.09 -5.09 -3.94
CA LEU A 134 -1.30 -4.62 -4.62
C LEU A 134 -2.47 -5.55 -4.33
N VAL A 135 -3.68 -5.03 -4.54
CA VAL A 135 -4.91 -5.80 -4.40
C VAL A 135 -5.44 -6.17 -5.78
N PRO A 136 -5.55 -7.47 -6.12
CA PRO A 136 -6.19 -7.88 -7.36
C PRO A 136 -7.67 -7.49 -7.33
N GLN A 137 -8.24 -7.08 -8.47
CA GLN A 137 -9.62 -6.61 -8.52
C GLN A 137 -10.61 -7.65 -7.96
N CYS A 138 -10.37 -8.95 -8.18
CA CYS A 138 -11.20 -10.02 -7.63
C CYS A 138 -11.22 -10.11 -6.10
N ALA A 139 -10.26 -9.51 -5.39
CA ALA A 139 -10.24 -9.49 -3.92
C ALA A 139 -10.98 -8.28 -3.33
N MET A 140 -11.23 -7.25 -4.13
CA MET A 140 -11.98 -6.06 -3.70
C MET A 140 -13.45 -6.41 -3.42
N LYS A 141 -14.07 -5.76 -2.44
CA LYS A 141 -15.52 -5.80 -2.20
C LYS A 141 -16.23 -4.58 -2.80
N VAL A 142 -15.48 -3.50 -3.03
CA VAL A 142 -15.94 -2.29 -3.71
C VAL A 142 -15.20 -2.07 -5.03
N ALA A 143 -15.84 -1.36 -5.95
CA ALA A 143 -15.26 -0.83 -7.17
C ALA A 143 -15.52 0.68 -7.22
N ARG A 144 -14.78 1.41 -8.07
CA ARG A 144 -15.14 2.79 -8.40
C ARG A 144 -16.03 2.83 -9.65
N THR A 145 -17.00 3.73 -9.65
CA THR A 145 -17.87 4.00 -10.81
C THR A 145 -17.10 4.57 -11.99
N THR A 146 -16.09 5.39 -11.72
CA THR A 146 -15.10 5.93 -12.68
C THR A 146 -13.76 6.10 -11.97
N GLU A 147 -12.69 6.47 -12.69
CA GLU A 147 -11.46 6.92 -12.04
C GLU A 147 -11.76 8.01 -11.00
N MET A 148 -11.34 7.77 -9.75
CA MET A 148 -11.59 8.63 -8.59
C MET A 148 -13.09 8.89 -8.26
N GLY A 149 -14.02 8.16 -8.89
CA GLY A 149 -15.45 8.26 -8.63
C GLY A 149 -15.89 7.55 -7.34
N ASP A 150 -17.19 7.62 -7.05
CA ASP A 150 -17.80 6.99 -5.87
C ASP A 150 -17.62 5.47 -5.84
N PHE A 151 -17.79 4.89 -4.64
CA PHE A 151 -17.78 3.44 -4.47
C PHE A 151 -19.12 2.82 -4.85
N MET A 152 -19.02 1.69 -5.52
CA MET A 152 -20.12 0.77 -5.77
C MET A 152 -19.71 -0.62 -5.27
N THR A 153 -20.69 -1.46 -4.97
CA THR A 153 -20.42 -2.88 -4.69
C THR A 153 -19.81 -3.53 -5.92
N ARG A 154 -18.71 -4.26 -5.72
CA ARG A 154 -18.12 -5.05 -6.79
C ARG A 154 -18.89 -6.36 -6.94
N SER A 155 -19.13 -6.76 -8.19
CA SER A 155 -19.78 -8.03 -8.54
C SER A 155 -18.90 -8.81 -9.52
N GLY A 156 -19.23 -10.08 -9.72
CA GLY A 156 -18.51 -10.99 -10.61
C GLY A 156 -17.32 -11.64 -9.90
N PHE A 157 -16.46 -12.28 -10.70
CA PHE A 157 -15.45 -13.20 -10.20
C PHE A 157 -14.73 -12.70 -8.92
N SER A 158 -14.76 -13.51 -7.86
CA SER A 158 -14.16 -13.14 -6.57
C SER A 158 -13.06 -14.11 -6.10
N CYS A 159 -12.05 -13.52 -5.44
CA CYS A 159 -10.86 -14.19 -4.92
C CYS A 159 -10.47 -13.63 -3.54
N GLY A 160 -11.47 -13.21 -2.75
CA GLY A 160 -11.25 -12.56 -1.46
C GLY A 160 -10.58 -13.50 -0.47
N CYS A 161 -11.09 -14.72 -0.32
CA CYS A 161 -10.49 -15.74 0.53
C CYS A 161 -9.11 -16.19 0.06
N TYR A 162 -8.88 -16.28 -1.25
CA TYR A 162 -7.54 -16.55 -1.77
C TYR A 162 -6.54 -15.47 -1.33
N PHE A 163 -6.91 -14.20 -1.47
CA PHE A 163 -6.08 -13.08 -1.04
C PHE A 163 -5.82 -13.12 0.46
N GLU A 164 -6.86 -13.30 1.27
CA GLU A 164 -6.75 -13.36 2.72
C GLU A 164 -5.82 -14.49 3.19
N ALA A 165 -5.92 -15.67 2.56
CA ALA A 165 -5.03 -16.79 2.86
C ALA A 165 -3.56 -16.48 2.51
N LYS A 166 -3.32 -15.66 1.49
CA LYS A 166 -1.96 -15.20 1.12
C LYS A 166 -1.42 -14.14 2.08
N THR A 167 -2.26 -13.30 2.67
CA THR A 167 -1.83 -12.21 3.57
C THR A 167 -1.83 -12.59 5.06
N HIS A 168 -2.62 -13.56 5.49
CA HIS A 168 -2.69 -14.03 6.88
C HIS A 168 -2.17 -15.45 7.10
N GLY A 169 -1.93 -16.20 6.02
CA GLY A 169 -1.68 -17.64 6.08
C GLY A 169 -2.97 -18.45 5.96
N ALA A 170 -2.81 -19.76 5.73
CA ALA A 170 -3.94 -20.68 5.56
C ALA A 170 -4.76 -20.87 6.84
N GLY A 171 -6.03 -21.23 6.70
CA GLY A 171 -6.90 -21.64 7.83
C GLY A 171 -7.76 -20.53 8.43
N LEU A 172 -8.06 -19.47 7.67
CA LEU A 172 -9.03 -18.46 8.08
C LEU A 172 -10.42 -19.09 8.21
N ALA A 173 -11.08 -18.84 9.35
CA ALA A 173 -12.34 -19.50 9.71
C ALA A 173 -13.47 -19.34 8.68
N ASN A 174 -13.45 -18.25 7.91
CA ASN A 174 -14.48 -17.94 6.90
C ASN A 174 -14.08 -18.32 5.47
N CYS A 175 -12.92 -18.96 5.29
CA CYS A 175 -12.38 -19.30 3.98
C CYS A 175 -12.15 -20.79 3.86
N LYS A 176 -13.19 -21.50 3.42
CA LYS A 176 -13.16 -22.93 3.16
C LYS A 176 -12.34 -23.22 1.89
N THR A 177 -11.43 -24.19 1.95
CA THR A 177 -10.73 -24.69 0.76
C THR A 177 -11.62 -25.59 -0.08
N CYS A 178 -11.36 -25.65 -1.38
CA CYS A 178 -12.11 -26.48 -2.33
C CYS A 178 -11.21 -26.95 -3.47
N ASN A 179 -11.55 -28.10 -4.05
CA ASN A 179 -11.02 -28.58 -5.32
C ASN A 179 -12.04 -28.37 -6.45
N SER A 180 -13.32 -28.28 -6.11
CA SER A 180 -14.41 -28.03 -7.04
C SER A 180 -15.55 -27.25 -6.38
N ALA A 181 -16.48 -26.73 -7.18
CA ALA A 181 -17.66 -26.03 -6.65
C ALA A 181 -18.55 -26.93 -5.76
N ALA A 182 -18.48 -28.26 -5.92
CA ALA A 182 -19.24 -29.20 -5.09
C ALA A 182 -18.79 -29.20 -3.62
N ASP A 183 -17.54 -28.80 -3.35
CA ASP A 183 -17.03 -28.68 -1.98
C ASP A 183 -17.63 -27.46 -1.25
N CYS A 184 -18.23 -26.53 -2.00
CA CYS A 184 -18.74 -25.26 -1.51
C CYS A 184 -20.23 -25.34 -1.18
N THR A 185 -20.53 -25.92 -0.02
CA THR A 185 -21.89 -26.19 0.46
C THR A 185 -22.63 -24.97 1.00
N ASP A 186 -21.92 -23.88 1.29
CA ASP A 186 -22.50 -22.61 1.71
C ASP A 186 -23.05 -21.87 0.49
N SER A 187 -24.36 -21.61 0.48
CA SER A 187 -25.03 -20.88 -0.61
C SER A 187 -24.50 -19.46 -0.84
N THR A 188 -23.85 -18.86 0.16
CA THR A 188 -23.25 -17.53 0.04
C THR A 188 -21.88 -17.55 -0.63
N HIS A 189 -21.19 -18.70 -0.62
CA HIS A 189 -19.87 -18.90 -1.23
C HIS A 189 -19.86 -20.10 -2.21
N PRO A 190 -20.71 -20.12 -3.24
CA PRO A 190 -20.94 -21.33 -4.04
C PRO A 190 -19.86 -21.62 -5.09
N ALA A 191 -18.93 -20.69 -5.35
CA ALA A 191 -17.92 -20.82 -6.40
C ALA A 191 -16.60 -21.30 -5.80
N CYS A 192 -15.91 -22.22 -6.50
CA CYS A 192 -14.54 -22.61 -6.15
C CYS A 192 -13.53 -21.82 -6.99
N ASN A 193 -12.98 -20.75 -6.44
CA ASN A 193 -12.05 -19.87 -7.12
C ASN A 193 -10.67 -19.94 -6.45
N TYR A 194 -9.65 -20.25 -7.25
CA TYR A 194 -8.25 -20.42 -6.79
C TYR A 194 -8.07 -21.32 -5.57
N GLY A 195 -8.93 -22.34 -5.43
CA GLY A 195 -8.87 -23.31 -4.33
C GLY A 195 -9.64 -22.90 -3.07
N TYR A 196 -10.45 -21.83 -3.12
CA TYR A 196 -11.30 -21.38 -2.01
C TYR A 196 -12.75 -21.20 -2.44
N CYS A 197 -13.67 -21.48 -1.51
CA CYS A 197 -15.08 -21.18 -1.65
C CYS A 197 -15.30 -19.68 -1.51
N GLU A 198 -15.86 -19.08 -2.55
CA GLU A 198 -15.90 -17.63 -2.75
C GLU A 198 -17.31 -17.22 -3.20
N THR A 199 -17.63 -15.94 -2.98
CA THR A 199 -18.82 -15.33 -3.58
C THR A 199 -18.72 -15.40 -5.12
N ARG A 200 -19.84 -15.40 -5.84
CA ARG A 200 -19.81 -15.47 -7.32
C ARG A 200 -19.14 -14.25 -7.94
#